data_AF-A0A847F1F2-F1
#
_entry.id   AF-A0A847F1F2-F1
#
_cell.length_a   1.000
_cell.length_b   1.000
_cell.length_c   1.000
_cell.angle_alpha   90.00
_cell.angle_beta   90.00
_cell.angle_gamma   90.00
#
_symmetry.space_group_name_H-M   'P 1'
#
loop_
_entity.id
_entity.type
_entity.pdbx_description
1 polymer ?
#
loop_
_entity_poly.entity_id
_entity_poly.type
_entity_poly.pdbx_seq_one_letter_code
_entity_poly.pdbx_strand_id
1 'polypeptide(L)'
;MDGTCQENVCVLGPDSRVGVDIASIEEAVSRSECVTISLPSGTFEISDIPINRTVRILGKGSTPTILDANFESRHFTIEDGEYLHIEHVVLRNGSADIGGSILGKSNAEINILDSEIVNNRASHEGGAIAFPSGGTIDIENSLIENNKVESIGAHAIKGGAISITNGDLSIDNTRFTNNGLQSHISEGSTIPASERTNRGGAVYSRSTGSLVKIDISYTEFDSNWITQTNETSIGTDNFGAAIYAERADTNIAFSNFIGNSIHLDSSCMS
;
A
#
# COMPACT_ATOMS: atom_id res chain seq x y z
N MET A 1 -13.27 -7.35 -37.83
CA MET A 1 -13.96 -6.07 -38.13
C MET A 1 -14.71 -5.77 -36.85
N ASP A 2 -14.15 -5.03 -35.91
CA ASP A 2 -13.75 -3.61 -36.03
C ASP A 2 -12.52 -3.37 -35.13
N GLY A 3 -11.34 -3.18 -35.74
CA GLY A 3 -10.07 -3.00 -35.03
C GLY A 3 -9.63 -1.56 -35.20
N THR A 4 -10.31 -0.65 -34.51
CA THR A 4 -9.89 0.74 -34.41
C THR A 4 -8.84 0.82 -33.31
N CYS A 5 -7.66 1.38 -33.62
CA CYS A 5 -6.73 1.79 -32.57
C CYS A 5 -7.47 2.73 -31.63
N GLN A 6 -7.55 2.36 -30.35
CA GLN A 6 -8.01 3.29 -29.34
C GLN A 6 -6.88 4.28 -29.08
N GLU A 7 -7.14 5.56 -29.33
CA GLU A 7 -6.22 6.62 -28.95
C GLU A 7 -5.90 6.51 -27.46
N ASN A 8 -4.65 6.76 -27.13
CA ASN A 8 -4.10 6.73 -25.79
C ASN A 8 -4.06 5.38 -25.05
N VAL A 9 -4.25 4.27 -25.76
CA VAL A 9 -4.16 2.92 -25.20
C VAL A 9 -2.91 2.22 -25.72
N CYS A 10 -2.06 1.77 -24.79
CA CYS A 10 -0.87 0.99 -25.07
C CYS A 10 -1.02 -0.44 -24.53
N VAL A 11 -0.55 -1.42 -25.29
CA VAL A 11 -0.80 -2.85 -25.02
C VAL A 11 0.51 -3.61 -24.99
N LEU A 12 0.73 -4.37 -23.91
CA LEU A 12 1.93 -5.18 -23.77
C LEU A 12 1.88 -6.45 -24.64
N GLY A 13 2.76 -6.53 -25.63
CA GLY A 13 2.91 -7.68 -26.54
C GLY A 13 2.60 -7.37 -28.02
N PRO A 14 3.08 -8.20 -28.96
CA PRO A 14 3.13 -7.88 -30.40
C PRO A 14 1.83 -8.09 -31.21
N ASP A 15 0.67 -8.14 -30.55
CA ASP A 15 -0.57 -8.64 -31.17
C ASP A 15 -1.78 -7.71 -31.00
N SER A 16 -1.59 -6.43 -30.66
CA SER A 16 -2.74 -5.55 -30.47
C SER A 16 -3.37 -5.18 -31.81
N ARG A 17 -4.58 -5.70 -32.05
CA ARG A 17 -5.49 -5.17 -33.11
C ARG A 17 -6.15 -3.84 -32.68
N VAL A 18 -5.83 -3.36 -31.48
CA VAL A 18 -6.40 -2.20 -30.78
C VAL A 18 -5.31 -1.59 -29.88
N GLY A 19 -4.71 -0.47 -30.29
CA GLY A 19 -3.75 0.29 -29.47
C GLY A 19 -2.33 0.31 -30.02
N VAL A 20 -1.40 0.77 -29.18
CA VAL A 20 0.02 0.92 -29.50
C VAL A 20 0.82 -0.14 -28.76
N ASP A 21 1.56 -0.97 -29.50
CA ASP A 21 2.40 -2.01 -28.89
C ASP A 21 3.53 -1.38 -28.07
N ILE A 22 3.77 -1.96 -26.89
CA ILE A 22 4.86 -1.65 -25.97
C ILE A 22 5.61 -2.95 -25.63
N ALA A 23 6.90 -2.82 -25.32
CA ALA A 23 7.75 -3.92 -24.88
C ALA A 23 7.78 -4.07 -23.35
N SER A 24 7.51 -3.00 -22.60
CA SER A 24 7.48 -3.01 -21.14
C SER A 24 6.55 -1.92 -20.57
N ILE A 25 6.27 -2.01 -19.27
CA ILE A 25 5.44 -1.03 -18.56
C ILE A 25 6.19 0.30 -18.43
N GLU A 26 7.50 0.26 -18.19
CA GLU A 26 8.39 1.42 -18.14
C GLU A 26 8.39 2.20 -19.45
N GLU A 27 8.45 1.48 -20.58
CA GLU A 27 8.36 2.11 -21.90
C GLU A 27 7.03 2.86 -22.02
N ALA A 28 5.93 2.20 -21.67
CA ALA A 28 4.61 2.81 -21.75
C ALA A 28 4.47 4.04 -20.85
N VAL A 29 4.95 3.98 -19.60
CA VAL A 29 4.94 5.14 -18.70
C VAL A 29 5.76 6.30 -19.28
N SER A 30 6.87 6.04 -19.96
CA SER A 30 7.70 7.07 -20.60
C SER A 30 7.04 7.77 -21.81
N ARG A 31 6.04 7.13 -22.40
CA ARG A 31 5.37 7.57 -23.63
C ARG A 31 4.12 8.37 -23.30
N SER A 32 4.11 9.65 -23.65
CA SER A 32 3.01 10.57 -23.30
C SER A 32 1.69 10.20 -23.94
N GLU A 33 1.70 9.48 -25.07
CA GLU A 33 0.51 8.93 -25.69
C GLU A 33 -0.09 7.78 -24.87
N CYS A 34 0.66 7.06 -24.04
CA CYS A 34 0.16 5.90 -23.30
C CYS A 34 -0.55 6.30 -22.00
N VAL A 35 -1.74 6.90 -22.07
CA VAL A 35 -2.52 7.22 -20.87
C VAL A 35 -3.03 5.95 -20.19
N THR A 36 -3.49 4.97 -20.97
CA THR A 36 -3.93 3.66 -20.49
C THR A 36 -2.98 2.57 -20.96
N ILE A 37 -2.54 1.73 -20.02
CA ILE A 37 -1.65 0.59 -20.24
C ILE A 37 -2.47 -0.68 -19.98
N SER A 38 -2.78 -1.42 -21.03
CA SER A 38 -3.48 -2.70 -20.93
C SER A 38 -2.47 -3.85 -20.91
N LEU A 39 -2.59 -4.67 -19.88
CA LEU A 39 -1.68 -5.78 -19.63
C LEU A 39 -2.40 -7.11 -19.88
N PRO A 40 -1.76 -8.06 -20.59
CA PRO A 40 -2.27 -9.42 -20.65
C PRO A 40 -2.13 -10.09 -19.28
N SER A 41 -2.73 -11.26 -19.14
CA SER A 41 -2.49 -12.10 -17.97
C SER A 41 -1.09 -12.69 -18.00
N GLY A 42 -0.52 -12.88 -16.83
CA GLY A 42 0.86 -13.30 -16.68
C GLY A 42 1.49 -12.67 -15.45
N THR A 43 2.77 -12.97 -15.24
CA THR A 43 3.59 -12.35 -14.22
C THR A 43 4.65 -11.51 -14.90
N PHE A 44 4.75 -10.24 -14.49
CA PHE A 44 5.68 -9.26 -15.00
C PHE A 44 6.53 -8.77 -13.83
N GLU A 45 7.83 -8.96 -13.94
CA GLU A 45 8.77 -8.39 -12.99
C GLU A 45 8.92 -6.91 -13.29
N ILE A 46 8.66 -6.06 -12.29
CA ILE A 46 8.85 -4.61 -12.40
C ILE A 46 9.57 -4.07 -11.18
N SER A 47 10.22 -2.92 -11.33
CA SER A 47 11.01 -2.34 -10.25
C SER A 47 10.97 -0.82 -10.32
N ASP A 48 10.43 -0.20 -9.27
CA ASP A 48 10.39 1.23 -8.96
C ASP A 48 10.09 2.14 -10.16
N ILE A 49 8.93 1.93 -10.79
CA ILE A 49 8.52 2.72 -11.94
C ILE A 49 7.98 4.09 -11.45
N PRO A 50 8.58 5.22 -11.87
CA PRO A 50 8.08 6.54 -11.50
C PRO A 50 6.85 6.93 -12.33
N ILE A 51 5.78 7.34 -11.67
CA ILE A 51 4.55 7.88 -12.27
C ILE A 51 4.63 9.41 -12.19
N ASN A 52 5.06 10.03 -13.30
CA ASN A 52 5.29 11.47 -13.45
C ASN A 52 4.26 12.18 -14.33
N ARG A 53 3.14 11.49 -14.55
CA ARG A 53 1.96 11.93 -15.30
C ARG A 53 0.78 11.05 -14.88
N THR A 54 -0.43 11.43 -15.26
CA THR A 54 -1.60 10.54 -15.18
C THR A 54 -1.36 9.23 -15.96
N VAL A 55 -1.47 8.09 -15.27
CA VAL A 55 -1.37 6.74 -15.85
C VAL A 55 -2.51 5.86 -15.34
N ARG A 56 -3.09 5.04 -16.22
CA ARG A 56 -4.01 3.97 -15.87
C ARG A 56 -3.40 2.62 -16.26
N ILE A 57 -3.33 1.68 -15.33
CA ILE A 57 -2.83 0.32 -15.55
C ILE A 57 -4.00 -0.65 -15.37
N LEU A 58 -4.34 -1.35 -16.46
CA LEU A 58 -5.47 -2.28 -16.49
C LEU A 58 -4.96 -3.68 -16.76
N GLY A 59 -5.18 -4.59 -15.82
CA GLY A 59 -5.02 -6.02 -16.04
C GLY A 59 -6.16 -6.59 -16.88
N LYS A 60 -6.06 -7.88 -17.21
CA LYS A 60 -7.04 -8.55 -18.09
C LYS A 60 -8.41 -8.78 -17.43
N GLY A 61 -8.49 -8.81 -16.10
CA GLY A 61 -9.72 -9.05 -15.31
C GLY A 61 -10.20 -10.50 -15.26
N SER A 62 -10.17 -11.23 -16.38
CA SER A 62 -10.62 -12.65 -16.42
C SER A 62 -9.62 -13.65 -15.85
N THR A 63 -8.33 -13.29 -15.84
CA THR A 63 -7.24 -14.08 -15.27
C THR A 63 -6.18 -13.14 -14.71
N PRO A 64 -5.42 -13.52 -13.66
CA PRO A 64 -4.52 -12.60 -12.97
C PRO A 64 -3.47 -11.96 -13.89
N THR A 65 -3.33 -10.64 -13.78
CA THR A 65 -2.18 -9.88 -14.22
C THR A 65 -1.39 -9.54 -12.96
N ILE A 66 -0.20 -10.11 -12.81
CA ILE A 66 0.63 -9.99 -11.61
C ILE A 66 1.82 -9.11 -11.92
N LEU A 67 1.99 -8.05 -11.15
CA LEU A 67 3.21 -7.24 -11.11
C LEU A 67 4.00 -7.67 -9.88
N ASP A 68 5.15 -8.29 -10.11
CA ASP A 68 6.00 -8.86 -9.06
C ASP A 68 7.25 -7.99 -8.88
N ALA A 69 7.45 -7.45 -7.69
CA ALA A 69 8.65 -6.69 -7.38
C ALA A 69 9.78 -7.56 -6.79
N ASN A 70 9.55 -8.88 -6.64
CA ASN A 70 10.53 -9.88 -6.20
C ASN A 70 11.27 -9.56 -4.87
N PHE A 71 10.69 -8.69 -4.05
CA PHE A 71 11.27 -8.11 -2.84
C PHE A 71 12.54 -7.26 -3.07
N GLU A 72 12.78 -6.82 -4.29
CA GLU A 72 13.95 -6.03 -4.67
C GLU A 72 13.68 -4.51 -4.60
N SER A 73 12.43 -4.10 -4.77
CA SER A 73 12.03 -2.68 -4.73
C SER A 73 10.52 -2.51 -4.52
N ARG A 74 10.03 -1.27 -4.65
CA ARG A 74 8.60 -0.95 -4.78
C ARG A 74 8.14 -1.17 -6.22
N HIS A 75 6.84 -1.26 -6.47
CA HIS A 75 6.30 -1.24 -7.83
C HIS A 75 6.33 0.16 -8.42
N PHE A 76 5.79 1.15 -7.66
CA PHE A 76 5.55 2.49 -8.17
C PHE A 76 5.95 3.60 -7.18
N THR A 77 6.44 4.71 -7.73
CA THR A 77 6.53 6.01 -7.05
C THR A 77 5.63 7.00 -7.78
N ILE A 78 4.59 7.52 -7.12
CA ILE A 78 3.73 8.55 -7.70
C ILE A 78 4.31 9.92 -7.33
N GLU A 79 4.65 10.70 -8.35
CA GLU A 79 5.26 12.02 -8.19
C GLU A 79 4.24 13.06 -7.69
N ASP A 80 4.75 14.24 -7.31
CA ASP A 80 3.94 15.31 -6.70
C ASP A 80 2.79 15.74 -7.63
N GLY A 81 1.56 15.65 -7.12
CA GLY A 81 0.35 16.00 -7.86
C GLY A 81 -0.05 15.04 -8.98
N GLU A 82 0.59 13.87 -9.09
CA GLU A 82 0.30 12.90 -10.15
C GLU A 82 -0.72 11.83 -9.73
N TYR A 83 -1.31 11.19 -10.74
CA TYR A 83 -2.41 10.25 -10.56
C TYR A 83 -2.09 8.87 -11.14
N LEU A 84 -2.35 7.83 -10.36
CA LEU A 84 -2.27 6.43 -10.78
C LEU A 84 -3.62 5.72 -10.59
N HIS A 85 -4.13 5.10 -11.65
CA HIS A 85 -5.25 4.16 -11.57
C HIS A 85 -4.74 2.73 -11.77
N ILE A 86 -5.13 1.82 -10.89
CA ILE A 86 -4.81 0.38 -10.98
C ILE A 86 -6.11 -0.41 -10.94
N GLU A 87 -6.30 -1.28 -11.91
CA GLU A 87 -7.50 -2.11 -12.00
C GLU A 87 -7.20 -3.53 -12.48
N HIS A 88 -7.79 -4.53 -11.83
CA HIS A 88 -7.59 -5.95 -12.18
C HIS A 88 -6.12 -6.41 -12.13
N VAL A 89 -5.33 -5.86 -11.21
CA VAL A 89 -3.91 -6.16 -11.07
C VAL A 89 -3.61 -6.71 -9.67
N VAL A 90 -2.66 -7.64 -9.60
CA VAL A 90 -2.06 -8.09 -8.34
C VAL A 90 -0.69 -7.43 -8.21
N LEU A 91 -0.49 -6.61 -7.18
CA LEU A 91 0.81 -6.07 -6.78
C LEU A 91 1.37 -6.92 -5.65
N ARG A 92 2.50 -7.60 -5.90
CA ARG A 92 3.09 -8.47 -4.88
C ARG A 92 4.58 -8.32 -4.68
N ASN A 93 5.00 -8.73 -3.49
CA ASN A 93 6.40 -8.84 -3.09
C ASN A 93 7.15 -7.51 -3.21
N GLY A 94 6.50 -6.38 -2.98
CA GLY A 94 7.17 -5.09 -2.85
C GLY A 94 7.99 -5.02 -1.57
N SER A 95 9.16 -4.37 -1.61
CA SER A 95 10.04 -4.18 -0.47
C SER A 95 10.76 -2.84 -0.54
N ALA A 96 10.57 -1.98 0.47
CA ALA A 96 11.29 -0.71 0.59
C ALA A 96 11.29 -0.17 2.02
N ASP A 97 11.82 1.03 2.22
CA ASP A 97 11.76 1.65 3.54
C ASP A 97 10.38 2.24 3.87
N ILE A 98 9.74 2.84 2.88
CA ILE A 98 8.47 3.56 3.00
C ILE A 98 7.60 3.15 1.80
N GLY A 99 6.41 2.59 2.06
CA GLY A 99 5.46 2.20 1.03
C GLY A 99 5.90 0.96 0.26
N GLY A 100 5.91 -0.22 0.86
CA GLY A 100 6.56 -1.41 0.31
C GLY A 100 6.23 -1.73 -1.17
N SER A 101 5.01 -1.44 -1.62
CA SER A 101 4.60 -1.50 -3.03
C SER A 101 4.51 -0.12 -3.69
N ILE A 102 3.93 0.88 -3.01
CA ILE A 102 3.64 2.20 -3.58
C ILE A 102 4.01 3.32 -2.61
N LEU A 103 4.74 4.32 -3.10
CA LEU A 103 4.93 5.61 -2.42
C LEU A 103 4.22 6.71 -3.20
N GLY A 104 3.32 7.44 -2.55
CA GLY A 104 2.80 8.71 -3.05
C GLY A 104 3.59 9.88 -2.48
N LYS A 105 4.05 10.80 -3.34
CA LYS A 105 4.60 12.09 -2.90
C LYS A 105 3.46 13.06 -2.55
N SER A 106 3.82 14.30 -2.22
CA SER A 106 2.86 15.35 -1.89
C SER A 106 1.74 15.42 -2.94
N ASN A 107 0.49 15.55 -2.50
CA ASN A 107 -0.68 15.67 -3.38
C ASN A 107 -0.85 14.56 -4.43
N ALA A 108 -0.13 13.44 -4.33
CA ALA A 108 -0.32 12.31 -5.22
C ALA A 108 -1.71 11.71 -5.01
N GLU A 109 -2.24 11.08 -6.03
CA GLU A 109 -3.55 10.44 -6.00
C GLU A 109 -3.43 9.01 -6.55
N ILE A 110 -4.06 8.07 -5.85
CA ILE A 110 -4.18 6.69 -6.33
C ILE A 110 -5.61 6.18 -6.21
N ASN A 111 -6.09 5.57 -7.29
CA ASN A 111 -7.31 4.76 -7.30
C ASN A 111 -6.96 3.29 -7.56
N ILE A 112 -7.47 2.41 -6.71
CA ILE A 112 -7.25 0.96 -6.80
C ILE A 112 -8.61 0.28 -6.81
N LEU A 113 -8.90 -0.44 -7.90
CA LEU A 113 -10.19 -1.06 -8.13
C LEU A 113 -10.01 -2.53 -8.50
N ASP A 114 -10.82 -3.41 -7.92
CA ASP A 114 -10.85 -4.84 -8.28
C ASP A 114 -9.45 -5.48 -8.33
N SER A 115 -8.60 -5.14 -7.35
CA SER A 115 -7.17 -5.45 -7.36
C SER A 115 -6.71 -6.08 -6.04
N GLU A 116 -5.53 -6.67 -6.07
CA GLU A 116 -4.93 -7.30 -4.89
C GLU A 116 -3.57 -6.69 -4.59
N ILE A 117 -3.29 -6.37 -3.32
CA ILE A 117 -1.99 -5.88 -2.87
C ILE A 117 -1.50 -6.80 -1.77
N VAL A 118 -0.55 -7.67 -2.11
CA VAL A 118 -0.24 -8.86 -1.32
C VAL A 118 1.24 -9.04 -1.01
N ASN A 119 1.57 -9.45 0.21
CA ASN A 119 2.93 -9.78 0.63
C ASN A 119 3.95 -8.66 0.41
N ASN A 120 3.55 -7.40 0.56
CA ASN A 120 4.48 -6.27 0.47
C ASN A 120 5.04 -5.95 1.87
N ARG A 121 6.27 -5.44 1.92
CA ARG A 121 6.92 -5.08 3.17
C ARG A 121 7.58 -3.72 3.14
N ALA A 122 7.52 -3.02 4.27
CA ALA A 122 8.30 -1.81 4.51
C ALA A 122 9.11 -1.89 5.80
N SER A 123 10.12 -1.03 5.98
CA SER A 123 10.91 -0.96 7.22
C SER A 123 10.44 0.14 8.20
N HIS A 124 9.69 1.15 7.72
CA HIS A 124 9.22 2.28 8.54
C HIS A 124 7.70 2.48 8.51
N GLU A 125 7.08 2.55 7.33
CA GLU A 125 5.66 2.85 7.23
C GLU A 125 5.03 2.36 5.93
N GLY A 126 3.75 1.97 6.02
CA GLY A 126 2.98 1.51 4.86
C GLY A 126 3.58 0.27 4.24
N GLY A 127 3.36 -0.90 4.84
CA GLY A 127 3.91 -2.16 4.31
C GLY A 127 3.54 -2.41 2.84
N ALA A 128 2.40 -1.87 2.39
CA ALA A 128 2.03 -1.77 0.99
C ALA A 128 2.10 -0.33 0.45
N ILE A 129 1.32 0.59 1.01
CA ILE A 129 1.13 1.95 0.47
C ILE A 129 1.51 2.98 1.53
N ALA A 130 2.32 3.96 1.16
CA ALA A 130 2.66 5.08 2.03
C ALA A 130 2.53 6.44 1.34
N PHE A 131 1.81 7.37 1.97
CA PHE A 131 1.60 8.75 1.55
C PHE A 131 1.99 9.67 2.73
N PRO A 132 3.30 9.95 2.93
CA PRO A 132 3.79 10.63 4.14
C PRO A 132 3.51 12.15 4.17
N SER A 133 3.18 12.75 3.02
CA SER A 133 3.12 14.21 2.83
C SER A 133 1.80 14.69 2.23
N GLY A 134 0.72 13.95 2.43
CA GLY A 134 -0.61 14.22 1.88
C GLY A 134 -0.89 13.47 0.57
N GLY A 135 -2.05 13.77 -0.01
CA GLY A 135 -2.59 13.08 -1.18
C GLY A 135 -3.89 12.34 -0.89
N THR A 136 -4.34 11.53 -1.85
CA THR A 136 -5.62 10.80 -1.77
C THR A 136 -5.39 9.33 -2.11
N ILE A 137 -5.95 8.44 -1.30
CA ILE A 137 -5.98 7.00 -1.55
C ILE A 137 -7.44 6.56 -1.60
N ASP A 138 -7.87 6.05 -2.75
CA ASP A 138 -9.19 5.44 -2.95
C ASP A 138 -9.03 3.97 -3.30
N ILE A 139 -9.65 3.08 -2.51
CA ILE A 139 -9.58 1.62 -2.71
C ILE A 139 -10.99 1.04 -2.71
N GLU A 140 -11.32 0.32 -3.77
CA GLU A 140 -12.63 -0.30 -3.96
C GLU A 140 -12.51 -1.76 -4.40
N ASN A 141 -13.41 -2.61 -3.90
CA ASN A 141 -13.55 -4.01 -4.33
C ASN A 141 -12.24 -4.82 -4.31
N SER A 142 -11.36 -4.54 -3.35
CA SER A 142 -9.98 -5.03 -3.39
C SER A 142 -9.62 -5.93 -2.21
N LEU A 143 -8.51 -6.64 -2.33
CA LEU A 143 -7.90 -7.44 -1.27
C LEU A 143 -6.53 -6.87 -0.89
N ILE A 144 -6.35 -6.58 0.40
CA ILE A 144 -5.09 -6.10 0.96
C ILE A 144 -4.62 -7.13 1.99
N GLU A 145 -3.63 -7.95 1.64
CA GLU A 145 -3.30 -9.15 2.40
C GLU A 145 -1.81 -9.31 2.70
N ASN A 146 -1.47 -9.75 3.91
CA ASN A 146 -0.12 -10.13 4.32
C ASN A 146 0.93 -9.01 4.13
N ASN A 147 0.50 -7.75 4.16
CA ASN A 147 1.42 -6.62 4.08
C ASN A 147 1.93 -6.31 5.48
N LYS A 148 3.22 -6.00 5.60
CA LYS A 148 3.81 -5.72 6.92
C LYS A 148 4.82 -4.60 6.93
N VAL A 149 4.92 -3.93 8.06
CA VAL A 149 6.13 -3.19 8.41
C VAL A 149 6.95 -4.03 9.37
N GLU A 150 8.21 -4.29 9.02
CA GLU A 150 9.14 -5.06 9.85
C GLU A 150 10.36 -4.19 10.13
N SER A 151 10.57 -3.82 11.40
CA SER A 151 11.66 -2.94 11.81
C SER A 151 12.59 -3.63 12.79
N ILE A 152 13.89 -3.45 12.54
CA ILE A 152 14.97 -3.82 13.45
C ILE A 152 15.45 -2.52 14.10
N GLY A 153 15.11 -2.33 15.38
CA GLY A 153 15.42 -1.12 16.12
C GLY A 153 14.20 -0.52 16.82
N ALA A 154 14.42 0.58 17.52
CA ALA A 154 13.42 1.19 18.39
C ALA A 154 12.82 2.47 17.79
N HIS A 155 12.42 2.43 16.52
CA HIS A 155 11.78 3.56 15.86
C HIS A 155 10.27 3.36 15.78
N ALA A 156 9.53 4.45 15.63
CA ALA A 156 8.10 4.39 15.39
C ALA A 156 7.81 3.77 14.02
N ILE A 157 6.92 2.77 14.00
CA ILE A 157 6.40 2.17 12.77
C ILE A 157 4.88 2.29 12.71
N LYS A 158 4.34 2.33 11.49
CA LYS A 158 2.92 2.63 11.30
C LYS A 158 2.35 2.09 10.00
N GLY A 159 1.09 1.67 10.04
CA GLY A 159 0.33 1.22 8.86
C GLY A 159 0.91 -0.06 8.25
N GLY A 160 0.61 -1.23 8.81
CA GLY A 160 1.13 -2.50 8.29
C GLY A 160 0.78 -2.75 6.83
N ALA A 161 -0.35 -2.21 6.36
CA ALA A 161 -0.65 -2.08 4.93
C ALA A 161 -0.54 -0.64 4.45
N ILE A 162 -1.34 0.27 5.02
CA ILE A 162 -1.49 1.65 4.53
C ILE A 162 -1.05 2.63 5.60
N SER A 163 -0.16 3.56 5.24
CA SER A 163 0.18 4.73 6.04
C SER A 163 -0.13 6.00 5.24
N ILE A 164 -1.02 6.85 5.75
CA ILE A 164 -1.30 8.16 5.16
C ILE A 164 -1.16 9.26 6.22
N THR A 165 -0.48 10.35 5.87
CA THR A 165 -0.35 11.53 6.72
C THR A 165 -0.76 12.76 5.93
N ASN A 166 -1.61 13.61 6.50
CA ASN A 166 -2.13 14.83 5.87
C ASN A 166 -2.88 14.59 4.54
N GLY A 167 -3.47 13.41 4.36
CA GLY A 167 -4.20 13.04 3.15
C GLY A 167 -5.50 12.30 3.46
N ASP A 168 -6.37 12.23 2.45
CA ASP A 168 -7.69 11.62 2.55
C ASP A 168 -7.66 10.14 2.15
N LEU A 169 -8.48 9.34 2.83
CA LEU A 169 -8.57 7.89 2.62
C LEU A 169 -10.02 7.46 2.45
N SER A 170 -10.32 6.82 1.33
CA SER A 170 -11.59 6.15 1.06
C SER A 170 -11.36 4.66 0.82
N ILE A 171 -12.11 3.82 1.54
CA ILE A 171 -12.07 2.36 1.38
C ILE A 171 -13.50 1.84 1.32
N ASP A 172 -13.85 1.18 0.22
CA ASP A 172 -15.16 0.55 0.05
C ASP A 172 -15.04 -0.91 -0.36
N ASN A 173 -15.92 -1.76 0.19
CA ASN A 173 -16.07 -3.16 -0.19
C ASN A 173 -14.73 -3.92 -0.31
N THR A 174 -13.83 -3.70 0.66
CA THR A 174 -12.44 -4.18 0.62
C THR A 174 -12.16 -5.08 1.82
N ARG A 175 -11.19 -5.99 1.69
CA ARG A 175 -10.77 -6.85 2.79
C ARG A 175 -9.31 -6.63 3.14
N PHE A 176 -9.03 -6.35 4.41
CA PHE A 176 -7.70 -6.26 5.00
C PHE A 176 -7.45 -7.51 5.84
N THR A 177 -6.60 -8.43 5.36
CA THR A 177 -6.30 -9.69 6.06
C THR A 177 -4.84 -9.80 6.44
N ASN A 178 -4.58 -10.12 7.72
CA ASN A 178 -3.24 -10.43 8.21
C ASN A 178 -2.17 -9.36 7.90
N ASN A 179 -2.58 -8.10 7.83
CA ASN A 179 -1.62 -7.00 7.73
C ASN A 179 -1.12 -6.64 9.12
N GLY A 180 0.16 -6.29 9.24
CA GLY A 180 0.68 -6.04 10.58
C GLY A 180 1.96 -5.24 10.72
N LEU A 181 2.25 -4.91 11.97
CA LEU A 181 3.49 -4.26 12.39
C LEU A 181 4.30 -5.23 13.23
N GLN A 182 5.56 -5.43 12.86
CA GLN A 182 6.52 -6.22 13.62
C GLN A 182 7.70 -5.35 14.02
N SER A 183 7.82 -5.08 15.33
CA SER A 183 8.95 -4.35 15.88
C SER A 183 9.86 -5.28 16.67
N HIS A 184 11.14 -5.30 16.33
CA HIS A 184 12.21 -5.99 17.06
C HIS A 184 13.09 -4.97 17.79
N ILE A 185 13.09 -4.99 19.13
CA ILE A 185 13.91 -4.07 19.95
C ILE A 185 15.12 -4.80 20.50
N SER A 186 16.29 -4.47 19.97
CA SER A 186 17.59 -5.00 20.40
C SER A 186 18.09 -4.36 21.70
N GLU A 187 18.93 -5.10 22.44
CA GLU A 187 19.68 -4.57 23.58
C GLU A 187 20.49 -3.32 23.22
N GLY A 188 20.52 -2.32 24.10
CA GLY A 188 21.31 -1.10 23.92
C GLY A 188 20.66 0.00 23.08
N SER A 189 19.38 -0.15 22.72
CA SER A 189 18.65 0.94 22.04
C SER A 189 18.65 2.23 22.85
N THR A 190 19.08 3.33 22.21
CA THR A 190 19.19 4.66 22.81
C THR A 190 17.95 5.53 22.61
N ILE A 191 16.95 5.03 21.89
CA ILE A 191 15.77 5.82 21.52
C ILE A 191 14.82 5.93 22.72
N PRO A 192 14.38 7.14 23.09
CA PRO A 192 13.47 7.36 24.20
C PRO A 192 12.16 6.57 24.07
N ALA A 193 11.57 6.20 25.20
CA ALA A 193 10.27 5.50 25.25
C ALA A 193 9.15 6.21 24.52
N SER A 194 9.16 7.53 24.61
CA SER A 194 8.19 8.40 23.95
C SER A 194 8.23 8.34 22.42
N GLU A 195 9.30 7.82 21.82
CA GLU A 195 9.49 7.75 20.37
C GLU A 195 9.28 6.32 19.83
N ARG A 196 9.00 5.35 20.71
CA ARG A 196 8.72 3.96 20.36
C ARG A 196 7.22 3.73 20.30
N THR A 197 6.65 3.88 19.11
CA THR A 197 5.21 3.71 18.94
C THR A 197 4.88 2.90 17.69
N ASN A 198 4.02 1.90 17.85
CA ASN A 198 3.47 1.11 16.76
C ASN A 198 2.00 1.52 16.58
N ARG A 199 1.60 1.94 15.38
CA ARG A 199 0.25 2.48 15.15
C ARG A 199 -0.39 1.92 13.89
N GLY A 200 -1.57 1.33 14.01
CA GLY A 200 -2.35 0.87 12.86
C GLY A 200 -1.76 -0.39 12.25
N GLY A 201 -2.13 -1.57 12.78
CA GLY A 201 -1.65 -2.85 12.27
C GLY A 201 -2.01 -3.07 10.80
N ALA A 202 -3.16 -2.58 10.33
CA ALA A 202 -3.45 -2.48 8.89
C ALA A 202 -3.32 -1.04 8.38
N VAL A 203 -4.07 -0.12 8.98
CA VAL A 203 -4.23 1.25 8.48
C VAL A 203 -3.80 2.25 9.54
N TYR A 204 -2.91 3.14 9.14
CA TYR A 204 -2.57 4.33 9.90
C TYR A 204 -2.99 5.57 9.11
N SER A 205 -3.70 6.48 9.78
CA SER A 205 -3.97 7.81 9.27
C SER A 205 -3.75 8.87 10.34
N ARG A 206 -3.10 9.98 9.97
CA ARG A 206 -2.91 11.13 10.85
C ARG A 206 -2.94 12.45 10.09
N SER A 207 -3.49 13.49 10.72
CA SER A 207 -3.22 14.88 10.30
C SER A 207 -2.34 15.63 11.31
N THR A 208 -1.42 16.45 10.81
CA THR A 208 -0.69 17.47 11.58
C THR A 208 -1.26 18.88 11.37
N GLY A 209 -2.14 19.07 10.39
CA GLY A 209 -2.79 20.33 10.04
C GLY A 209 -4.31 20.27 10.21
N SER A 210 -5.03 20.66 9.16
CA SER A 210 -6.49 20.55 9.05
C SER A 210 -6.97 19.09 9.16
N LEU A 211 -8.19 18.86 9.63
CA LEU A 211 -8.76 17.51 9.66
C LEU A 211 -8.73 16.90 8.24
N VAL A 212 -8.30 15.65 8.17
CA VAL A 212 -8.38 14.81 6.96
C VAL A 212 -9.62 13.93 7.03
N LYS A 213 -10.12 13.47 5.89
CA LYS A 213 -11.27 12.56 5.82
C LYS A 213 -10.82 11.11 5.77
N ILE A 214 -11.47 10.28 6.57
CA ILE A 214 -11.38 8.82 6.48
C ILE A 214 -12.80 8.28 6.31
N ASP A 215 -13.08 7.65 5.18
CA ASP A 215 -14.36 7.00 4.89
C ASP A 215 -14.11 5.52 4.63
N ILE A 216 -14.69 4.65 5.47
CA ILE A 216 -14.52 3.20 5.34
C ILE A 216 -15.88 2.53 5.39
N SER A 217 -16.29 1.93 4.28
CA SER A 217 -17.55 1.21 4.19
C SER A 217 -17.41 -0.21 3.68
N TYR A 218 -18.31 -1.09 4.14
CA TYR A 218 -18.39 -2.48 3.69
C TYR A 218 -17.06 -3.24 3.75
N THR A 219 -16.20 -2.88 4.71
CA THR A 219 -14.82 -3.37 4.75
C THR A 219 -14.63 -4.37 5.88
N GLU A 220 -13.88 -5.43 5.62
CA GLU A 220 -13.51 -6.40 6.66
C GLU A 220 -12.04 -6.25 7.05
N PHE A 221 -11.77 -6.02 8.33
CA PHE A 221 -10.45 -6.11 8.94
C PHE A 221 -10.35 -7.43 9.68
N ASP A 222 -9.69 -8.42 9.08
CA ASP A 222 -9.51 -9.76 9.64
C ASP A 222 -8.06 -10.01 10.05
N SER A 223 -7.86 -10.33 11.32
CA SER A 223 -6.60 -10.83 11.86
C SER A 223 -5.41 -9.90 11.62
N ASN A 224 -5.63 -8.59 11.55
CA ASN A 224 -4.56 -7.61 11.46
C ASN A 224 -3.91 -7.42 12.85
N TRP A 225 -2.61 -7.16 12.86
CA TRP A 225 -1.85 -7.35 14.09
C TRP A 225 -0.76 -6.31 14.33
N ILE A 226 -0.40 -6.15 15.60
CA ILE A 226 0.84 -5.50 16.01
C ILE A 226 1.56 -6.48 16.92
N THR A 227 2.77 -6.86 16.54
CA THR A 227 3.63 -7.74 17.32
C THR A 227 4.88 -7.00 17.72
N GLN A 228 5.15 -7.01 19.01
CA GLN A 228 6.40 -6.53 19.57
C GLN A 228 7.17 -7.71 20.13
N THR A 229 8.38 -7.94 19.64
CA THR A 229 9.33 -8.87 20.26
C THR A 229 10.43 -8.04 20.92
N ASN A 230 10.63 -8.25 22.22
CA ASN A 230 11.65 -7.52 22.96
C ASN A 230 12.72 -8.46 23.50
N GLU A 231 13.98 -8.05 23.39
CA GLU A 231 15.07 -8.59 24.22
C GLU A 231 15.12 -7.88 25.60
N THR A 232 14.27 -6.87 25.84
CA THR A 232 14.35 -5.99 27.02
C THR A 232 12.97 -5.64 27.61
N SER A 233 12.91 -5.18 28.86
CA SER A 233 11.69 -4.66 29.52
C SER A 233 11.32 -3.23 29.12
N ILE A 234 11.76 -2.82 27.92
CA ILE A 234 11.60 -1.48 27.38
C ILE A 234 10.22 -1.36 26.72
N GLY A 235 9.32 -0.53 27.28
CA GLY A 235 7.95 -0.37 26.78
C GLY A 235 7.87 0.35 25.42
N THR A 236 7.01 -0.14 24.54
CA THR A 236 6.59 0.53 23.29
C THR A 236 5.09 0.68 23.34
N ASP A 237 4.59 1.83 22.92
CA ASP A 237 3.15 2.05 22.90
C ASP A 237 2.57 1.51 21.59
N ASN A 238 1.61 0.60 21.70
CA ASN A 238 0.98 -0.06 20.57
C ASN A 238 -0.48 0.40 20.48
N PHE A 239 -0.91 0.92 19.33
CA PHE A 239 -2.24 1.48 19.15
C PHE A 239 -2.90 0.97 17.88
N GLY A 240 -4.13 0.45 18.00
CA GLY A 240 -4.97 0.09 16.86
C GLY A 240 -4.43 -1.07 16.03
N ALA A 241 -4.73 -2.32 16.44
CA ALA A 241 -4.32 -3.51 15.69
C ALA A 241 -4.87 -3.56 14.25
N ALA A 242 -6.04 -2.97 14.01
CA ALA A 242 -6.57 -2.78 12.66
C ALA A 242 -6.28 -1.36 12.18
N ILE A 243 -6.87 -0.36 12.85
CA ILE A 243 -6.84 1.03 12.43
C ILE A 243 -6.34 1.91 13.57
N TYR A 244 -5.44 2.84 13.25
CA TYR A 244 -5.15 4.01 14.06
C TYR A 244 -5.48 5.27 13.24
N ALA A 245 -6.34 6.13 13.78
CA ALA A 245 -6.69 7.42 13.19
C ALA A 245 -6.49 8.54 14.21
N GLU A 246 -5.76 9.58 13.83
CA GLU A 246 -5.51 10.76 14.68
C GLU A 246 -5.77 12.06 13.92
N ARG A 247 -6.60 12.94 14.51
CA ARG A 247 -6.98 14.23 13.90
C ARG A 247 -7.62 14.07 12.50
N ALA A 248 -8.54 13.12 12.39
CA ALA A 248 -9.31 12.85 11.19
C ALA A 248 -10.81 12.90 11.47
N ASP A 249 -11.60 13.37 10.51
CA ASP A 249 -13.04 13.15 10.45
C ASP A 249 -13.28 11.74 9.90
N THR A 250 -13.67 10.82 10.77
CA THR A 250 -13.66 9.38 10.50
C THR A 250 -15.07 8.82 10.48
N ASN A 251 -15.49 8.31 9.32
CA ASN A 251 -16.71 7.55 9.14
C ASN A 251 -16.36 6.08 8.87
N ILE A 252 -16.93 5.17 9.68
CA ILE A 252 -16.81 3.72 9.46
C ILE A 252 -18.21 3.12 9.51
N ALA A 253 -18.67 2.56 8.40
CA ALA A 253 -20.03 2.05 8.25
C ALA A 253 -20.05 0.64 7.66
N PHE A 254 -20.90 -0.24 8.18
CA PHE A 254 -21.09 -1.60 7.64
C PHE A 254 -19.80 -2.45 7.55
N SER A 255 -18.85 -2.19 8.44
CA SER A 255 -17.52 -2.82 8.44
C SER A 255 -17.34 -3.78 9.62
N ASN A 256 -16.58 -4.85 9.40
CA ASN A 256 -16.33 -5.91 10.40
C ASN A 256 -14.88 -5.88 10.88
N PHE A 257 -14.68 -6.15 12.17
CA PHE A 257 -13.35 -6.27 12.79
C PHE A 257 -13.26 -7.64 13.49
N ILE A 258 -12.50 -8.56 12.92
CA ILE A 258 -12.43 -9.95 13.32
C ILE A 258 -10.98 -10.28 13.69
N GLY A 259 -10.73 -10.84 14.87
CA GLY A 259 -9.41 -11.38 15.23
C GLY A 259 -8.24 -10.39 15.30
N ASN A 260 -8.45 -9.08 15.14
CA ASN A 260 -7.36 -8.10 15.16
C ASN A 260 -6.74 -8.02 16.56
N SER A 261 -5.41 -8.09 16.67
CA SER A 261 -4.74 -8.28 17.96
C SER A 261 -3.44 -7.49 18.12
N ILE A 262 -3.11 -7.16 19.37
CA ILE A 262 -1.79 -6.65 19.75
C ILE A 262 -1.14 -7.74 20.60
N HIS A 263 -0.02 -8.27 20.13
CA HIS A 263 0.75 -9.29 20.81
C HIS A 263 2.09 -8.74 21.29
N LEU A 264 2.38 -8.93 22.58
CA LEU A 264 3.64 -8.55 23.20
C LEU A 264 4.36 -9.84 23.58
N ASP A 265 5.38 -10.22 22.83
CA ASP A 265 6.16 -11.40 23.14
C ASP A 265 7.20 -11.05 24.21
N SER A 266 6.97 -11.56 25.42
CA SER A 266 7.87 -11.42 26.57
C SER A 266 8.80 -12.63 26.75
N SER A 267 8.87 -13.56 25.79
CA SER A 267 9.60 -14.83 25.97
C SER A 267 11.12 -14.70 26.03
N CYS A 268 11.71 -13.53 25.77
CA CYS A 268 13.14 -13.28 25.92
C CYS A 268 13.52 -12.54 27.23
N MET A 269 12.64 -12.53 28.25
CA MET A 269 13.01 -12.10 29.60
C MET A 269 13.53 -13.30 30.41
N SER A 270 14.73 -13.79 30.10
CA SER A 270 15.44 -14.79 30.92
C SER A 270 16.82 -14.31 31.33
#